data_AF-A0A6F8XKD9-F1
#
_entry.id   AF-A0A6F8XKD9-F1
#
_cell.length_a   1.000
_cell.length_b   1.000
_cell.length_c   1.000
_cell.angle_alpha   90.00
_cell.angle_beta   90.00
_cell.angle_gamma   90.00
#
_symmetry.space_group_name_H-M   'P 1'
#
loop_
_entity.id
_entity.type
_entity.pdbx_description
1 polymer ?
#
loop_
_entity_poly.entity_id
_entity_poly.type
_entity_poly.pdbx_seq_one_letter_code
_entity_poly.pdbx_strand_id
1 'polypeptide(L)'
;MLPFKRFRTPAGEGVDNLLGPEMKSTGEVMGIDAGFGQAFAKSQAGAYGSLPTAGRILVTVANRDKRAMVFPVKRLADLGFEIVATAGTGEVLRRYGIAVTTVPKHFEVSLGDAVSLIAAGEVALVINTPQGSGASARSDGYEIRSAAVTADIPCITTVPGVTAAVMGIEALIRGDMSVRPLQELHHVLRAGA
;
A
#
# COMPACT_ATOMS: atom_id res chain seq x y z
N MET A 1 -5.09 5.66 12.39
CA MET A 1 -4.45 4.40 12.82
C MET A 1 -5.48 3.30 12.93
N LEU A 2 -5.13 2.11 12.43
CA LEU A 2 -5.98 0.92 12.45
C LEU A 2 -5.45 -0.07 13.50
N PRO A 3 -6.33 -0.71 14.30
CA PRO A 3 -5.91 -1.55 15.42
C PRO A 3 -5.64 -3.01 15.04
N PHE A 4 -5.60 -3.37 13.75
CA PHE A 4 -5.59 -4.77 13.29
C PHE A 4 -4.44 -5.62 13.85
N LYS A 5 -3.28 -5.03 14.13
CA LYS A 5 -2.13 -5.72 14.78
C LYS A 5 -2.42 -6.15 16.22
N ARG A 6 -3.37 -5.49 16.91
CA ARG A 6 -3.74 -5.77 18.31
C ARG A 6 -4.74 -6.90 18.45
N PHE A 7 -5.43 -7.27 17.37
CA PHE A 7 -6.48 -8.28 17.39
C PHE A 7 -6.03 -9.54 16.66
N ARG A 8 -6.33 -10.69 17.24
CA ARG A 8 -6.12 -12.01 16.64
C ARG A 8 -7.47 -12.74 16.60
N THR A 9 -7.63 -13.65 15.65
CA THR A 9 -8.78 -14.57 15.62
C THR A 9 -8.71 -15.53 16.82
N PRO A 10 -9.81 -16.25 17.17
CA PRO A 10 -9.77 -17.28 18.21
C PRO A 10 -8.73 -18.38 17.97
N ALA A 11 -8.37 -18.62 16.70
CA ALA A 11 -7.31 -19.57 16.31
C ALA A 11 -5.90 -18.99 16.42
N GLY A 12 -5.74 -17.71 16.80
CA GLY A 12 -4.45 -17.03 16.94
C GLY A 12 -3.94 -16.32 15.68
N GLU A 13 -4.72 -16.30 14.59
CA GLU A 13 -4.30 -15.71 13.32
C GLU A 13 -4.49 -14.18 13.29
N GLY A 14 -3.75 -13.48 12.42
CA GLY A 14 -3.93 -12.04 12.19
C GLY A 14 -5.32 -11.72 11.62
N VAL A 15 -5.90 -10.60 12.05
CA VAL A 15 -7.17 -10.11 11.51
C VAL A 15 -6.95 -9.32 10.22
N ASP A 16 -7.82 -9.54 9.24
CA ASP A 16 -7.82 -8.82 7.96
C ASP A 16 -7.88 -7.30 8.14
N ASN A 17 -7.02 -6.57 7.42
CA ASN A 17 -7.05 -5.10 7.41
C ASN A 17 -7.96 -4.50 6.31
N LEU A 18 -8.86 -5.31 5.74
CA LEU A 18 -9.78 -4.87 4.72
C LEU A 18 -10.73 -3.76 5.22
N LEU A 19 -10.76 -2.66 4.48
CA LEU A 19 -11.67 -1.55 4.72
C LEU A 19 -13.08 -1.89 4.21
N GLY A 20 -14.08 -1.53 5.00
CA GLY A 20 -15.49 -1.75 4.70
C GLY A 20 -16.34 -0.53 5.05
N PRO A 21 -17.69 -0.64 4.97
CA PRO A 21 -18.60 0.45 5.33
C PRO A 21 -18.57 0.79 6.84
N GLU A 22 -18.06 -0.12 7.66
CA GLU A 22 -17.90 0.08 9.11
C GLU A 22 -16.56 0.74 9.44
N MET A 23 -16.59 1.77 10.30
CA MET A 23 -15.41 2.46 10.79
C MET A 23 -14.71 1.63 11.89
N LYS A 24 -13.46 1.23 11.63
CA LYS A 24 -12.63 0.42 12.56
C LYS A 24 -11.39 1.14 13.08
N SER A 25 -11.18 2.39 12.69
CA SER A 25 -10.02 3.19 13.10
C SER A 25 -10.14 3.70 14.53
N THR A 26 -9.03 3.75 15.25
CA THR A 26 -8.97 4.23 16.65
C THR A 26 -8.37 5.62 16.81
N GLY A 27 -7.90 6.23 15.71
CA GLY A 27 -7.34 7.58 15.72
C GLY A 27 -6.97 8.04 14.31
N GLU A 28 -6.52 9.28 14.21
CA GLU A 28 -6.21 9.96 12.96
C GLU A 28 -4.93 10.80 13.09
N VAL A 29 -4.31 11.11 11.94
CA VAL A 29 -3.13 11.96 11.86
C VAL A 29 -3.29 12.92 10.69
N MET A 30 -2.74 14.13 10.83
CA MET A 30 -2.80 15.17 9.82
C MET A 30 -1.41 15.44 9.26
N GLY A 31 -1.26 15.30 7.94
CA GLY A 31 -0.08 15.78 7.22
C GLY A 31 -0.41 17.11 6.55
N ILE A 32 0.39 18.14 6.82
CA ILE A 32 0.18 19.48 6.26
C ILE A 32 1.36 19.85 5.37
N ASP A 33 1.06 20.20 4.13
CA ASP A 33 2.00 20.75 3.16
C ASP A 33 1.25 21.54 2.07
N ALA A 34 1.98 22.29 1.24
CA ALA A 34 1.43 22.99 0.09
C ALA A 34 1.11 22.03 -1.07
N GLY A 35 1.85 20.92 -1.21
CA GLY A 35 1.59 19.90 -2.21
C GLY A 35 0.95 18.64 -1.61
N PHE A 36 0.05 18.03 -2.39
CA PHE A 36 -0.67 16.82 -1.95
C PHE A 36 0.27 15.66 -1.64
N GLY A 37 1.30 15.43 -2.46
CA GLY A 37 2.28 14.35 -2.26
C GLY A 37 3.01 14.48 -0.93
N GLN A 38 3.54 15.66 -0.60
CA GLN A 38 4.20 15.90 0.68
C GLN A 38 3.23 15.75 1.86
N ALA A 39 2.01 16.30 1.75
CA ALA A 39 1.00 16.19 2.79
C ALA A 39 0.61 14.72 3.06
N PHE A 40 0.46 13.92 1.99
CA PHE A 40 0.16 12.50 2.10
C PHE A 40 1.34 11.72 2.69
N ALA A 41 2.57 11.96 2.24
CA ALA A 41 3.76 11.31 2.79
C ALA A 41 3.91 11.57 4.30
N LYS A 42 3.69 12.81 4.75
CA LYS A 42 3.68 13.18 6.18
C LYS A 42 2.60 12.45 6.96
N SER A 43 1.39 12.34 6.40
CA SER A 43 0.30 11.63 7.07
C SER A 43 0.60 10.14 7.20
N GLN A 44 1.22 9.52 6.20
CA GLN A 44 1.64 8.12 6.29
C GLN A 44 2.74 7.93 7.33
N ALA A 45 3.75 8.79 7.35
CA ALA A 45 4.83 8.76 8.35
C ALA A 45 4.29 8.81 9.79
N GLY A 46 3.26 9.62 10.04
CA GLY A 46 2.60 9.69 11.35
C GLY A 46 1.67 8.51 11.67
N ALA A 47 1.11 7.84 10.66
CA ALA A 47 0.11 6.78 10.85
C ALA A 47 0.72 5.37 10.94
N TYR A 48 1.59 5.01 10.01
CA TYR A 48 2.05 3.63 9.76
C TYR A 48 3.56 3.53 9.48
N GLY A 49 4.29 4.65 9.55
CA GLY A 49 5.69 4.73 9.12
C GLY A 49 5.84 5.36 7.73
N SER A 50 7.06 5.74 7.37
CA SER A 50 7.32 6.36 6.06
C SER A 50 7.04 5.40 4.91
N LEU A 51 6.51 5.93 3.82
CA LEU A 51 6.40 5.20 2.57
C LEU A 51 7.82 4.81 2.09
N PRO A 52 8.00 3.62 1.51
CA PRO A 52 9.30 3.20 1.01
C PRO A 52 9.71 4.04 -0.21
N THR A 53 11.01 4.26 -0.39
CA THR A 53 11.58 4.97 -1.54
C THR A 53 12.35 4.04 -2.49
N ALA A 54 12.57 2.79 -2.09
CA ALA A 54 13.19 1.75 -2.90
C ALA A 54 12.73 0.36 -2.42
N GLY A 55 13.08 -0.68 -3.18
CA GLY A 55 12.82 -2.07 -2.83
C GLY A 55 11.78 -2.73 -3.74
N ARG A 56 11.12 -3.76 -3.22
CA ARG A 56 10.21 -4.62 -3.98
C ARG A 56 8.76 -4.38 -3.57
N ILE A 57 7.86 -4.32 -4.55
CA ILE A 57 6.42 -4.09 -4.37
C ILE A 57 5.64 -5.32 -4.82
N LEU A 58 4.84 -5.90 -3.92
CA LEU A 58 3.91 -6.96 -4.27
C LEU A 58 2.59 -6.37 -4.76
N VAL A 59 2.18 -6.72 -5.97
CA VAL A 59 0.94 -6.24 -6.60
C VAL A 59 0.00 -7.40 -6.89
N THR A 60 -1.18 -7.37 -6.28
CA THR A 60 -2.25 -8.33 -6.53
C THR A 60 -3.59 -7.61 -6.53
N VAL A 61 -4.23 -7.52 -7.69
CA VAL A 61 -5.43 -6.69 -7.84
C VAL A 61 -6.61 -7.46 -8.41
N ALA A 62 -7.80 -7.01 -8.02
CA ALA A 62 -9.05 -7.45 -8.61
C ALA A 62 -9.10 -7.17 -10.12
N ASN A 63 -9.77 -8.05 -10.88
CA ASN A 63 -9.86 -7.92 -12.34
C ASN A 63 -10.38 -6.54 -12.78
N ARG A 64 -11.36 -6.00 -12.05
CA ARG A 64 -11.94 -4.67 -12.29
C ARG A 64 -10.93 -3.52 -12.14
N ASP A 65 -9.92 -3.68 -11.27
CA ASP A 65 -8.95 -2.65 -10.93
C ASP A 65 -7.68 -2.74 -11.79
N LYS A 66 -7.45 -3.87 -12.48
CA LYS A 66 -6.22 -4.13 -13.28
C LYS A 66 -5.89 -3.01 -14.25
N ARG A 67 -6.88 -2.50 -14.99
CA ARG A 67 -6.66 -1.43 -15.98
C ARG A 67 -6.27 -0.11 -15.31
N ALA A 68 -6.91 0.24 -14.21
CA ALA A 68 -6.62 1.47 -13.48
C ALA A 68 -5.26 1.41 -12.76
N MET A 69 -4.79 0.20 -12.44
CA MET A 69 -3.52 -0.01 -11.72
C MET A 69 -2.28 0.09 -12.62
N VAL A 70 -2.43 0.01 -13.95
CA VAL A 70 -1.29 0.04 -14.90
C VAL A 70 -0.44 1.29 -14.71
N PHE A 71 -1.05 2.47 -14.72
CA PHE A 71 -0.30 3.73 -14.66
C PHE A 71 0.39 3.93 -13.31
N PRO A 72 -0.28 3.80 -12.15
CA PRO A 72 0.40 3.91 -10.85
C PRO A 72 1.55 2.92 -10.67
N VAL A 73 1.38 1.66 -11.08
CA VAL A 73 2.44 0.64 -10.98
C VAL A 73 3.57 0.91 -11.96
N LYS A 74 3.28 1.40 -13.17
CA LYS A 74 4.32 1.85 -14.10
C LYS A 74 5.18 2.95 -13.47
N ARG A 75 4.55 3.95 -12.83
CA ARG A 75 5.30 5.03 -12.16
C ARG A 75 6.22 4.48 -11.07
N LEU A 76 5.76 3.51 -10.27
CA LEU A 76 6.61 2.85 -9.28
C LEU A 76 7.79 2.11 -9.93
N ALA A 77 7.55 1.39 -11.03
CA ALA A 77 8.63 0.74 -11.78
C ALA A 77 9.62 1.76 -12.36
N ASP A 78 9.13 2.88 -12.92
CA ASP A 78 9.96 3.97 -13.46
C ASP A 78 10.82 4.64 -12.35
N LEU A 79 10.36 4.61 -11.09
CA LEU A 79 11.10 5.08 -9.91
C LEU A 79 12.14 4.05 -9.41
N GLY A 80 12.25 2.88 -10.04
CA GLY A 80 13.27 1.87 -9.74
C GLY A 80 12.82 0.77 -8.78
N PHE A 81 11.52 0.67 -8.45
CA PHE A 81 11.01 -0.45 -7.66
C PHE A 81 10.95 -1.74 -8.47
N GLU A 82 11.29 -2.87 -7.82
CA GLU A 82 11.06 -4.19 -8.39
C GLU A 82 9.59 -4.57 -8.21
N ILE A 83 8.87 -4.87 -9.29
CA ILE A 83 7.47 -5.26 -9.23
C ILE A 83 7.35 -6.78 -9.22
N VAL A 84 6.72 -7.31 -8.17
CA VAL A 84 6.33 -8.73 -8.10
C VAL A 84 4.82 -8.84 -8.07
N ALA A 85 4.23 -9.78 -8.81
CA ALA A 85 2.78 -9.86 -8.92
C ALA A 85 2.28 -11.30 -9.12
N THR A 86 1.03 -11.55 -8.73
CA THR A 86 0.34 -12.80 -9.06
C THR A 86 0.13 -12.93 -10.57
N ALA A 87 0.08 -14.16 -11.09
CA ALA A 87 0.08 -14.44 -12.53
C ALA A 87 -0.85 -13.55 -13.36
N GLY A 88 -2.14 -13.48 -12.98
CA GLY A 88 -3.13 -12.69 -13.73
C GLY A 88 -2.94 -11.18 -13.63
N THR A 89 -2.28 -10.67 -12.59
CA THR A 89 -1.92 -9.25 -12.47
C THR A 89 -0.67 -8.96 -13.30
N GLY A 90 0.35 -9.80 -13.17
CA GLY A 90 1.61 -9.69 -13.89
C GLY A 90 1.43 -9.76 -15.41
N GLU A 91 0.52 -10.60 -15.90
CA GLU A 91 0.20 -10.66 -17.33
C GLU A 91 -0.28 -9.30 -17.89
N VAL A 92 -1.20 -8.62 -17.19
CA VAL A 92 -1.70 -7.32 -17.63
C VAL A 92 -0.57 -6.28 -17.59
N LEU A 93 0.20 -6.22 -16.51
CA LEU A 93 1.29 -5.25 -16.36
C LEU A 93 2.36 -5.42 -17.46
N ARG A 94 2.73 -6.67 -17.77
CA ARG A 94 3.71 -6.98 -18.85
C ARG A 94 3.23 -6.53 -20.22
N ARG A 95 1.93 -6.65 -20.52
CA ARG A 95 1.35 -6.15 -21.79
C ARG A 95 1.52 -4.64 -21.97
N TYR A 96 1.72 -3.89 -20.88
CA TYR A 96 2.00 -2.46 -20.90
C TYR A 96 3.50 -2.14 -20.71
N GLY A 97 4.39 -3.12 -20.89
CA GLY A 97 5.84 -2.93 -20.87
C GLY A 97 6.46 -2.83 -19.47
N ILE A 98 5.72 -3.20 -18.42
CA ILE A 98 6.24 -3.20 -17.04
C ILE A 98 6.94 -4.53 -16.78
N ALA A 99 8.21 -4.49 -16.37
CA ALA A 99 8.93 -5.67 -15.93
C ALA A 99 8.32 -6.17 -14.61
N VAL A 100 7.95 -7.44 -14.57
CA VAL A 100 7.29 -8.05 -13.41
C VAL A 100 7.86 -9.44 -13.18
N THR A 101 8.16 -9.79 -11.93
CA THR A 101 8.41 -11.17 -11.50
C THR A 101 7.10 -11.81 -11.06
N THR A 102 6.70 -12.93 -11.65
CA THR A 102 5.47 -13.62 -11.24
C THR A 102 5.72 -14.36 -9.94
N VAL A 103 4.82 -14.23 -8.97
CA VAL A 103 4.79 -15.06 -7.77
C VAL A 103 3.56 -15.98 -7.78
N PRO A 104 3.72 -17.24 -7.39
CA PRO A 104 2.60 -18.16 -7.23
C PRO A 104 1.77 -17.79 -6.00
N LYS A 105 0.54 -18.30 -5.95
CA LYS A 105 -0.35 -18.12 -4.79
C LYS A 105 0.03 -19.04 -3.65
N HIS A 106 -0.42 -18.71 -2.44
CA HIS A 106 -0.08 -19.45 -1.23
C HIS A 106 -0.50 -20.93 -1.30
N PHE A 107 -1.67 -21.23 -1.87
CA PHE A 107 -2.15 -22.62 -2.00
C PHE A 107 -1.48 -23.40 -3.13
N GLU A 108 -0.62 -22.78 -3.95
CA GLU A 108 0.01 -23.41 -5.12
C GLU A 108 1.39 -24.00 -4.80
N VAL A 109 2.10 -23.47 -3.80
CA VAL A 109 3.45 -23.92 -3.41
C VAL A 109 3.72 -23.66 -1.92
N SER A 110 4.63 -24.46 -1.35
CA SER A 110 5.03 -24.35 0.06
C SER A 110 6.07 -23.27 0.36
N LEU A 111 6.82 -22.78 -0.63
CA LEU A 111 7.87 -21.75 -0.48
C LEU A 111 7.94 -20.85 -1.73
N GLY A 112 8.25 -19.57 -1.53
CA GLY A 112 8.40 -18.60 -2.63
C GLY A 112 7.10 -17.97 -3.12
N ASP A 113 6.00 -18.18 -2.40
CA ASP A 113 4.72 -17.54 -2.66
C ASP A 113 4.69 -16.09 -2.12
N ALA A 114 3.60 -15.38 -2.41
CA ALA A 114 3.40 -14.00 -1.95
C ALA A 114 3.49 -13.85 -0.42
N VAL A 115 3.00 -14.82 0.36
CA VAL A 115 3.03 -14.75 1.83
C VAL A 115 4.45 -14.98 2.36
N SER A 116 5.18 -15.95 1.81
CA SER A 116 6.58 -16.21 2.19
C SER A 116 7.48 -15.00 1.96
N LEU A 117 7.32 -14.29 0.83
CA LEU A 117 8.10 -13.09 0.53
C LEU A 117 7.85 -11.95 1.54
N ILE A 118 6.58 -11.79 1.96
CA ILE A 118 6.21 -10.82 3.00
C ILE A 118 6.84 -11.23 4.35
N ALA A 119 6.73 -12.51 4.72
CA ALA A 119 7.27 -13.03 5.97
C ALA A 119 8.81 -12.94 6.03
N ALA A 120 9.48 -13.06 4.89
CA ALA A 120 10.93 -12.90 4.75
C ALA A 120 11.40 -11.43 4.78
N GLY A 121 10.47 -10.45 4.78
CA GLY A 121 10.81 -9.03 4.74
C GLY A 121 11.35 -8.57 3.37
N GLU A 122 11.13 -9.37 2.32
CA GLU A 122 11.61 -9.05 0.97
C GLU A 122 10.69 -8.07 0.23
N VAL A 123 9.59 -7.63 0.84
CA VAL A 123 8.61 -6.72 0.25
C VAL A 123 8.54 -5.44 1.08
N ALA A 124 8.72 -4.29 0.43
CA ALA A 124 8.66 -2.99 1.07
C ALA A 124 7.23 -2.38 1.07
N LEU A 125 6.39 -2.79 0.12
CA LEU A 125 5.01 -2.33 -0.01
C LEU A 125 4.12 -3.41 -0.60
N VAL A 126 2.92 -3.58 -0.05
CA VAL A 126 1.88 -4.47 -0.58
C VAL A 126 0.74 -3.64 -1.18
N ILE A 127 0.37 -3.94 -2.42
CA ILE A 127 -0.82 -3.43 -3.10
C ILE A 127 -1.77 -4.61 -3.31
N ASN A 128 -2.87 -4.64 -2.55
CA ASN A 128 -3.84 -5.73 -2.58
C ASN A 128 -5.27 -5.20 -2.67
N THR A 129 -5.85 -5.13 -3.88
CA THR A 129 -7.26 -4.74 -3.99
C THR A 129 -8.18 -5.95 -3.81
N PRO A 130 -9.22 -5.85 -2.96
CA PRO A 130 -10.10 -6.97 -2.65
C PRO A 130 -10.89 -7.42 -3.87
N GLN A 131 -10.78 -8.70 -4.23
CA GLN A 131 -11.74 -9.36 -5.12
C GLN A 131 -13.09 -9.37 -4.39
N GLY A 132 -14.22 -9.20 -5.09
CA GLY A 132 -15.55 -9.12 -4.47
C GLY A 132 -15.96 -10.36 -3.68
N SER A 133 -17.22 -10.43 -3.24
CA SER A 133 -17.79 -11.49 -2.39
C SER A 133 -17.92 -12.87 -3.08
N GLY A 134 -16.79 -13.46 -3.48
CA GLY A 134 -16.66 -14.87 -3.84
C GLY A 134 -15.81 -15.60 -2.80
N ALA A 135 -16.22 -16.80 -2.40
CA ALA A 135 -15.62 -17.56 -1.31
C ALA A 135 -14.14 -17.94 -1.54
N SER A 136 -13.73 -18.17 -2.79
CA SER A 136 -12.36 -18.59 -3.13
C SER A 136 -11.35 -17.45 -3.26
N ALA A 137 -11.81 -16.22 -3.54
CA ALA A 137 -10.94 -15.07 -3.71
C ALA A 137 -10.65 -14.34 -2.39
N ARG A 138 -11.42 -14.64 -1.33
CA ARG A 138 -11.21 -14.10 0.01
C ARG A 138 -10.00 -14.70 0.70
N SER A 139 -9.70 -15.99 0.54
CA SER A 139 -8.60 -16.64 1.27
C SER A 139 -7.22 -16.08 0.89
N ASP A 140 -6.84 -16.08 -0.39
CA ASP A 140 -5.53 -15.58 -0.83
C ASP A 140 -5.29 -14.11 -0.43
N GLY A 141 -6.29 -13.26 -0.68
CA GLY A 141 -6.20 -11.84 -0.37
C GLY A 141 -6.14 -11.58 1.13
N TYR A 142 -6.87 -12.37 1.92
CA TYR A 142 -6.84 -12.33 3.38
C TYR A 142 -5.44 -12.66 3.91
N GLU A 143 -4.86 -13.79 3.48
CA GLU A 143 -3.53 -14.22 3.93
C GLU A 143 -2.45 -13.16 3.64
N ILE A 144 -2.44 -12.62 2.41
CA ILE A 144 -1.49 -11.57 2.01
C ILE A 144 -1.63 -10.32 2.90
N ARG A 145 -2.87 -9.88 3.16
CA ARG A 145 -3.14 -8.70 3.98
C ARG A 145 -2.78 -8.92 5.45
N SER A 146 -3.15 -10.07 6.01
CA SER A 146 -2.82 -10.47 7.37
C SER A 146 -1.32 -10.62 7.59
N ALA A 147 -0.60 -11.17 6.60
CA ALA A 147 0.86 -11.27 6.61
C ALA A 147 1.51 -9.89 6.58
N ALA A 148 1.04 -8.98 5.72
CA ALA A 148 1.58 -7.61 5.63
C ALA A 148 1.45 -6.85 6.95
N VAL A 149 0.28 -6.95 7.60
CA VAL A 149 0.05 -6.35 8.94
C VAL A 149 0.97 -6.95 9.99
N THR A 150 1.17 -8.27 9.96
CA THR A 150 2.03 -8.96 10.92
C THR A 150 3.50 -8.57 10.75
N ALA A 151 3.95 -8.40 9.51
CA ALA A 151 5.31 -8.02 9.14
C ALA A 151 5.57 -6.50 9.21
N ASP A 152 4.59 -5.69 9.61
CA ASP A 152 4.68 -4.21 9.63
C ASP A 152 4.95 -3.58 8.26
N ILE A 153 4.55 -4.26 7.19
CA ILE A 153 4.69 -3.79 5.81
C ILE A 153 3.44 -2.99 5.44
N PRO A 154 3.59 -1.75 4.92
CA PRO A 154 2.45 -0.96 4.46
C PRO A 154 1.63 -1.73 3.41
N CYS A 155 0.31 -1.72 3.58
CA CYS A 155 -0.62 -2.42 2.72
C CYS A 155 -1.74 -1.49 2.24
N ILE A 156 -1.80 -1.28 0.93
CA ILE A 156 -2.76 -0.38 0.28
C ILE A 156 -3.80 -1.22 -0.46
N THR A 157 -5.08 -0.97 -0.17
CA THR A 157 -6.18 -1.82 -0.64
C THR A 157 -7.09 -1.19 -1.69
N THR A 158 -6.80 0.05 -2.11
CA THR A 158 -7.64 0.81 -3.04
C THR A 158 -6.81 1.50 -4.13
N VAL A 159 -7.38 1.63 -5.33
CA VAL A 159 -6.71 2.32 -6.46
C VAL A 159 -6.36 3.78 -6.11
N PRO A 160 -7.27 4.61 -5.54
CA PRO A 160 -6.93 5.98 -5.17
C PRO A 160 -5.82 6.05 -4.11
N GLY A 161 -5.79 5.09 -3.17
CA GLY A 161 -4.73 4.99 -2.18
C GLY A 161 -3.36 4.73 -2.81
N VAL A 162 -3.29 3.89 -3.85
CA VAL A 162 -2.04 3.65 -4.58
C VAL A 162 -1.59 4.91 -5.30
N THR A 163 -2.50 5.61 -6.00
CA THR A 163 -2.17 6.86 -6.67
C THR A 163 -1.63 7.91 -5.69
N ALA A 164 -2.25 8.04 -4.51
CA ALA A 164 -1.78 8.95 -3.48
C ALA A 164 -0.41 8.56 -2.92
N ALA A 165 -0.16 7.25 -2.73
CA ALA A 165 1.13 6.75 -2.31
C ALA A 165 2.22 7.00 -3.35
N VAL A 166 1.95 6.85 -4.64
CA VAL A 166 2.90 7.21 -5.70
C VAL A 166 3.31 8.68 -5.59
N MET A 167 2.35 9.60 -5.46
CA MET A 167 2.65 11.03 -5.29
C MET A 167 3.46 11.31 -4.03
N GLY A 168 3.18 10.57 -2.94
CA GLY A 168 3.94 10.65 -1.68
C GLY A 168 5.38 10.14 -1.83
N ILE A 169 5.57 9.01 -2.52
CA ILE A 169 6.89 8.41 -2.78
C ILE A 169 7.71 9.34 -3.70
N GLU A 170 7.12 9.90 -4.75
CA GLU A 170 7.79 10.88 -5.62
C GLU A 170 8.23 12.11 -4.83
N ALA A 171 7.40 12.61 -3.90
CA ALA A 171 7.75 13.73 -3.04
C ALA A 171 8.89 13.37 -2.06
N LEU A 172 8.86 12.17 -1.48
CA LEU A 172 9.92 11.66 -0.61
C LEU A 172 11.27 11.56 -1.34
N ILE A 173 11.26 11.01 -2.57
CA ILE A 173 12.45 10.86 -3.41
C ILE A 173 13.02 12.23 -3.80
N ARG A 174 12.15 13.20 -4.12
CA ARG A 174 12.58 14.57 -4.45
C ARG A 174 13.19 15.31 -3.24
N GLY A 175 12.80 14.95 -2.03
CA GLY A 175 13.39 15.47 -0.79
C GLY A 175 13.00 16.92 -0.45
N ASP A 176 11.91 17.44 -1.02
CA ASP A 176 11.50 18.84 -0.87
C ASP A 176 10.48 19.08 0.28
N MET A 177 10.44 18.18 1.26
CA MET A 177 9.55 18.31 2.41
C MET A 177 10.15 19.20 3.48
N SER A 178 9.35 20.13 4.00
CA SER A 178 9.72 21.02 5.11
C SER A 178 8.76 20.87 6.30
N VAL A 179 9.21 21.26 7.49
CA VAL A 179 8.36 21.32 8.69
C VAL A 179 8.02 22.77 8.96
N ARG A 180 6.74 23.03 9.31
CA ARG A 180 6.27 24.36 9.70
C ARG A 180 5.38 24.27 10.93
N PRO A 181 5.51 25.20 11.90
CA PRO A 181 4.60 25.27 13.03
C PRO A 181 3.22 25.76 12.59
N LEU A 182 2.17 25.31 13.28
CA LEU A 182 0.78 25.68 12.95
C LEU A 182 0.55 27.20 13.06
N GLN A 183 1.26 27.86 13.97
CA GLN A 183 1.21 29.31 14.18
C GLN A 183 1.61 30.08 12.92
N GLU A 184 2.63 29.60 12.19
CA GLU A 184 3.08 30.23 10.95
C GLU A 184 2.01 30.10 9.85
N LEU A 185 1.39 28.93 9.74
CA LEU A 185 0.28 28.71 8.79
C LEU A 185 -0.89 29.64 9.08
N HIS A 186 -1.29 29.78 10.34
CA HIS A 186 -2.35 30.70 10.74
C HIS A 186 -1.98 32.16 10.49
N HIS A 187 -0.71 32.54 10.71
CA HIS A 187 -0.23 33.88 10.44
C HIS A 187 -0.34 34.23 8.95
N VAL A 188 0.09 33.32 8.05
CA VAL A 188 -0.02 33.50 6.60
C VAL A 188 -1.47 33.70 6.16
N LEU A 189 -2.41 32.88 6.68
CA LEU A 189 -3.83 32.99 6.35
C LEU A 189 -4.45 34.32 6.82
N ARG A 190 -4.05 34.82 7.99
CA ARG A 190 -4.54 36.09 8.54
C ARG A 190 -3.93 37.31 7.87
N ALA A 191 -2.68 37.21 7.43
CA ALA A 191 -1.97 38.30 6.74
C ALA A 191 -2.40 38.46 5.27
N GLY A 192 -3.01 37.43 4.68
CA GLY A 192 -3.56 37.47 3.32
C GLY A 192 -5.07 37.74 3.24
N ALA A 193 -5.73 38.05 4.36
CA ALA A 193 -7.16 38.37 4.46
C ALA A 193 -7.40 39.87 4.65
#